data_AF-A0A3S7P9M6-F1
#
_entry.id   AF-A0A3S7P9M6-F1
#
_cell.length_a   1.000
_cell.length_b   1.000
_cell.length_c   1.000
_cell.angle_alpha   90.00
_cell.angle_beta   90.00
_cell.angle_gamma   90.00
#
_symmetry.space_group_name_H-M   'P 1'
#
loop_
_entity.id
_entity.type
_entity.pdbx_description
1 polymer ?
#
loop_
_entity_poly.entity_id
_entity_poly.type
_entity_poly.pdbx_seq_one_letter_code
_entity_poly.pdbx_strand_id
1 'polypeptide(L)'
;MTEQQEVQPSAAATVADNNKPAPGTTGSKKGSSGTVLGGIAILLALGLAGGLYVHGHQNAVAQQAELVALKQQLAGAMTRIDQGSSKDAEQIGALGKSQQQLQEALDALQTKVLDLDDKRPNDWMLAESEYLVRMAGRKLWLEHDIVSAITLLGNADERIKALNDPSLMPIRKALAEDIAKLKGMPRVDREGLTLKLAALSDQIELLPLSTVSMPEAKSEPDQTVSTNPDEWQSNLKKNWVKFTENFITIRRRDGAVEALLSPQQEIFLRENLKTKLLQAQLAVYREQQSLYVDSLEKAQRWLTQYFDADNSATQYMQSELDKLKGEQIQFDYPDQFKTQTMLEQVLTERLQRILAGN
;
A
#
# COMPACT_ATOMS: atom_id res chain seq x y z
N MET A 1 51.36 9.72 -26.63
CA MET A 1 50.95 11.09 -26.98
C MET A 1 49.75 11.44 -26.11
N THR A 2 49.76 12.64 -25.49
CA THR A 2 48.63 13.34 -24.83
C THR A 2 47.77 12.52 -23.86
N GLU A 3 47.95 12.53 -22.52
CA GLU A 3 47.90 13.62 -21.50
C GLU A 3 46.50 14.17 -21.13
N GLN A 4 46.41 14.57 -19.85
CA GLN A 4 45.38 15.37 -19.15
C GLN A 4 44.10 14.65 -18.66
N GLN A 5 43.64 14.85 -17.41
CA GLN A 5 44.30 15.44 -16.23
C GLN A 5 43.58 15.01 -14.93
N GLU A 6 44.33 14.66 -13.88
CA GLU A 6 43.82 14.30 -12.55
C GLU A 6 44.14 15.44 -11.56
N VAL A 7 43.23 15.74 -10.62
CA VAL A 7 43.39 16.86 -9.66
C VAL A 7 43.33 16.34 -8.24
N GLN A 8 44.44 16.48 -7.51
CA GLN A 8 44.53 16.26 -6.06
C GLN A 8 44.51 17.60 -5.28
N PRO A 9 44.07 17.61 -4.01
CA PRO A 9 43.91 18.82 -3.22
C PRO A 9 45.21 19.25 -2.52
N SER A 10 45.31 20.53 -2.17
CA SER A 10 46.37 21.08 -1.30
C SER A 10 45.79 22.04 -0.26
N ALA A 11 46.48 22.18 0.87
CA ALA A 11 45.98 22.85 2.06
C ALA A 11 46.71 24.18 2.37
N ALA A 12 46.00 25.05 3.09
CA ALA A 12 46.49 26.01 4.07
C ALA A 12 47.42 27.21 3.68
N ALA A 13 46.89 28.40 3.98
CA ALA A 13 47.51 29.48 4.79
C ALA A 13 48.31 30.66 4.15
N THR A 14 47.65 31.84 4.19
CA THR A 14 48.10 33.16 4.73
C THR A 14 49.25 33.99 4.12
N VAL A 15 48.94 35.27 3.87
CA VAL A 15 49.77 36.49 4.10
C VAL A 15 48.79 37.68 4.31
N ALA A 16 48.83 38.43 5.44
CA ALA A 16 49.58 39.68 5.71
C ALA A 16 48.99 40.93 4.98
N ASP A 17 48.95 42.17 5.50
CA ASP A 17 49.70 42.83 6.59
C ASP A 17 49.02 44.14 7.12
N ASN A 18 49.55 44.73 8.21
CA ASN A 18 49.38 46.10 8.76
C ASN A 18 48.01 46.54 9.35
N ASN A 19 47.93 47.22 10.49
CA ASN A 19 48.73 48.39 10.91
C ASN A 19 48.72 48.61 12.46
N LYS A 20 49.64 49.43 13.01
CA LYS A 20 49.76 49.75 14.46
C LYS A 20 50.00 51.25 14.71
N PRO A 21 49.20 51.89 15.58
CA PRO A 21 49.70 52.58 16.80
C PRO A 21 48.76 52.34 18.02
N ALA A 22 49.05 52.64 19.30
CA ALA A 22 50.26 52.93 20.09
C ALA A 22 49.92 52.62 21.59
N PRO A 23 50.89 52.49 22.54
CA PRO A 23 50.58 51.99 23.89
C PRO A 23 50.14 53.10 24.87
N GLY A 24 49.04 52.87 25.58
CA GLY A 24 48.62 53.65 26.74
C GLY A 24 48.63 52.81 28.02
N THR A 25 49.61 53.02 28.90
CA THR A 25 49.69 52.33 30.20
C THR A 25 48.94 53.10 31.28
N THR A 26 47.89 52.48 31.85
CA THR A 26 47.46 52.75 33.23
C THR A 26 47.21 51.42 33.93
N GLY A 27 47.89 51.19 35.06
CA GLY A 27 47.78 49.95 35.82
C GLY A 27 46.83 50.09 37.01
N SER A 28 46.09 49.03 37.34
CA SER A 28 45.62 48.79 38.70
C SER A 28 45.31 47.32 38.98
N LYS A 29 46.03 46.77 39.96
CA LYS A 29 45.73 45.65 40.87
C LYS A 29 44.83 44.50 40.40
N LYS A 30 45.50 43.35 40.26
CA LYS A 30 45.03 41.97 40.41
C LYS A 30 44.00 41.77 41.54
N GLY A 31 42.79 41.34 41.20
CA GLY A 31 41.88 40.58 42.06
C GLY A 31 41.73 39.16 41.49
N SER A 32 42.29 38.15 42.15
CA SER A 32 42.53 36.82 41.55
C SER A 32 41.40 35.80 41.70
N SER A 33 40.13 36.24 41.76
CA SER A 33 38.96 35.34 41.85
C SER A 33 38.32 35.02 40.48
N GLY A 34 38.46 35.91 39.48
CA GLY A 34 37.80 35.75 38.18
C GLY A 34 38.37 34.65 37.28
N THR A 35 39.68 34.38 37.34
CA THR A 35 40.33 33.39 36.46
C THR A 35 40.02 31.94 36.84
N VAL A 36 39.81 31.65 38.13
CA VAL A 36 39.42 30.32 38.59
C VAL A 36 37.97 30.02 38.21
N LEU A 37 37.06 30.98 38.40
CA LEU A 37 35.66 30.86 37.97
C LEU A 37 35.54 30.73 36.44
N GLY A 38 36.31 31.50 35.67
CA GLY A 38 36.37 31.39 34.20
C GLY A 38 36.88 30.01 33.73
N GLY A 39 37.94 29.48 34.35
CA GLY A 39 38.46 28.15 34.03
C GLY A 39 37.45 27.02 34.32
N ILE A 40 36.75 27.10 35.46
CA ILE A 40 35.71 26.13 35.83
C ILE A 40 34.52 26.21 34.85
N ALA A 41 34.10 27.43 34.46
CA ALA A 41 33.02 27.61 33.50
C ALA A 41 33.36 27.03 32.11
N ILE A 42 34.60 27.19 31.64
CA ILE A 42 35.06 26.61 30.36
C ILE A 42 35.07 25.07 30.43
N LEU A 43 35.55 24.49 31.54
CA LEU A 43 35.53 23.03 31.72
C LEU A 43 34.11 22.45 31.80
N LEU A 44 33.18 23.13 32.47
CA LEU A 44 31.76 22.75 32.49
C LEU A 44 31.11 22.87 31.10
N ALA A 45 31.40 23.93 30.36
CA ALA A 45 30.89 24.12 29.00
C ALA A 45 31.41 23.04 28.03
N LEU A 46 32.70 22.68 28.11
CA LEU A 46 33.30 21.60 27.33
C LEU A 46 32.74 20.23 27.73
N GLY A 47 32.52 19.98 29.02
CA GLY A 47 31.88 18.75 29.51
C GLY A 47 30.43 18.60 29.05
N LEU A 48 29.64 19.68 29.07
CA LEU A 48 28.26 19.71 28.57
C LEU A 48 28.20 19.57 27.05
N ALA A 49 29.07 20.27 26.30
CA ALA A 49 29.15 20.14 24.85
C ALA A 49 29.58 18.73 24.42
N GLY A 50 30.58 18.15 25.10
CA GLY A 50 31.01 16.77 24.90
C GLY A 50 29.93 15.76 25.25
N GLY A 51 29.21 15.96 26.36
CA GLY A 51 28.09 15.11 26.76
C GLY A 51 26.92 15.13 25.76
N LEU A 52 26.54 16.32 25.27
CA LEU A 52 25.52 16.48 24.24
C LEU A 52 25.96 15.88 22.90
N TYR A 53 27.22 16.06 22.50
CA TYR A 53 27.79 15.46 21.30
C TYR A 53 27.79 13.92 21.37
N VAL A 54 28.26 13.35 22.49
CA VAL A 54 28.28 11.89 22.69
C VAL A 54 26.87 11.31 22.76
N HIS A 55 25.92 11.97 23.43
CA HIS A 55 24.53 11.51 23.51
C HIS A 55 23.82 11.61 22.16
N GLY A 56 24.01 12.72 21.42
CA GLY A 56 23.49 12.88 20.06
C GLY A 56 24.09 11.87 19.08
N HIS A 57 25.39 11.59 19.19
CA HIS A 57 26.06 10.58 18.37
C HIS A 57 25.60 9.16 18.72
N GLN A 58 25.38 8.82 20.00
CA GLN A 58 24.79 7.54 20.40
C GLN A 58 23.38 7.35 19.84
N ASN A 59 22.51 8.37 19.90
CA ASN A 59 21.17 8.30 19.33
C ASN A 59 21.21 8.18 17.79
N ALA A 60 22.10 8.91 17.12
CA ALA A 60 22.30 8.79 15.67
C ALA A 60 22.78 7.37 15.28
N VAL A 61 23.75 6.81 16.00
CA VAL A 61 24.24 5.43 15.78
C VAL A 61 23.14 4.40 16.06
N ALA A 62 22.31 4.59 17.09
CA ALA A 62 21.18 3.72 17.38
C ALA A 62 20.12 3.74 16.25
N GLN A 63 19.73 4.93 15.77
CA GLN A 63 18.82 5.07 14.62
C GLN A 63 19.42 4.46 13.35
N GLN A 64 20.73 4.59 13.14
CA GLN A 64 21.41 4.04 11.98
C GLN A 64 21.47 2.49 12.05
N ALA A 65 21.65 1.92 13.24
CA ALA A 65 21.55 0.48 13.47
C ALA A 65 20.12 -0.05 13.27
N GLU A 66 19.10 0.69 13.70
CA GLU A 66 17.68 0.36 13.47
C GLU A 66 17.33 0.41 11.97
N LEU A 67 17.77 1.44 11.24
CA LEU A 67 17.61 1.52 9.78
C LEU A 67 18.34 0.38 9.04
N VAL A 68 19.50 -0.05 9.52
CA VAL A 68 20.20 -1.22 8.97
C VAL A 68 19.40 -2.51 9.26
N ALA A 69 18.90 -2.70 10.48
CA ALA A 69 18.06 -3.84 10.83
C ALA A 69 16.76 -3.89 10.00
N LEU A 70 16.12 -2.74 9.79
CA LEU A 70 14.90 -2.62 8.98
C LEU A 70 15.18 -2.92 7.49
N LYS A 71 16.32 -2.45 6.94
CA LYS A 71 16.79 -2.84 5.60
C LYS A 71 17.09 -4.35 5.51
N GLN A 72 17.66 -4.95 6.55
CA GLN A 72 17.94 -6.39 6.63
C GLN A 72 16.62 -7.19 6.61
N GLN A 73 15.61 -6.75 7.37
CA GLN A 73 14.27 -7.34 7.37
C GLN A 73 13.56 -7.18 6.01
N LEU A 74 13.66 -6.01 5.37
CA LEU A 74 13.10 -5.76 4.05
C LEU A 74 13.77 -6.67 2.99
N ALA A 75 15.10 -6.80 3.01
CA ALA A 75 15.81 -7.72 2.14
C ALA A 75 15.38 -9.18 2.37
N GLY A 76 15.26 -9.61 3.63
CA GLY A 76 14.76 -10.94 3.98
C GLY A 76 13.30 -11.18 3.57
N ALA A 77 12.46 -10.15 3.61
CA ALA A 77 11.09 -10.21 3.10
C ALA A 77 11.07 -10.31 1.56
N MET A 78 11.93 -9.54 0.87
CA MET A 78 12.10 -9.61 -0.58
C MET A 78 12.54 -11.01 -1.01
N THR A 79 13.55 -11.60 -0.35
CA THR A 79 13.99 -12.98 -0.62
C THR A 79 12.88 -14.02 -0.38
N ARG A 80 11.98 -13.79 0.59
CA ARG A 80 10.80 -14.66 0.81
C ARG A 80 9.76 -14.49 -0.31
N ILE A 81 9.58 -13.28 -0.84
CA ILE A 81 8.71 -13.00 -1.99
C ILE A 81 9.29 -13.64 -3.25
N ASP A 82 10.60 -13.55 -3.49
CA ASP A 82 11.28 -14.21 -4.60
C ASP A 82 11.17 -15.75 -4.51
N GLN A 83 11.39 -16.32 -3.33
CA GLN A 83 11.22 -17.76 -3.07
C GLN A 83 9.76 -18.23 -3.15
N GLY A 84 8.80 -17.36 -2.81
CA GLY A 84 7.38 -17.59 -3.07
C GLY A 84 7.10 -17.61 -4.56
N SER A 85 7.58 -16.59 -5.28
CA SER A 85 7.39 -16.42 -6.72
C SER A 85 8.03 -17.55 -7.53
N SER A 86 9.18 -18.10 -7.10
CA SER A 86 9.78 -19.27 -7.74
C SER A 86 8.96 -20.55 -7.50
N LYS A 87 8.37 -20.72 -6.32
CA LYS A 87 7.46 -21.85 -6.04
C LYS A 87 6.15 -21.73 -6.79
N ASP A 88 5.60 -20.53 -6.88
CA ASP A 88 4.41 -20.23 -7.69
C ASP A 88 4.72 -20.52 -9.18
N ALA A 89 5.89 -20.15 -9.68
CA ALA A 89 6.33 -20.47 -11.04
C ALA A 89 6.52 -21.99 -11.26
N GLU A 90 7.06 -22.73 -10.29
CA GLU A 90 7.13 -24.20 -10.33
C GLU A 90 5.74 -24.84 -10.30
N GLN A 91 4.82 -24.36 -9.46
CA GLN A 91 3.43 -24.82 -9.44
C GLN A 91 2.71 -24.51 -10.75
N ILE A 92 2.82 -23.29 -11.28
CA ILE A 92 2.28 -22.90 -12.59
C ILE A 92 2.87 -23.77 -13.71
N GLY A 93 4.18 -24.08 -13.65
CA GLY A 93 4.82 -25.01 -14.59
C GLY A 93 4.30 -26.45 -14.46
N ALA A 94 3.99 -26.92 -13.24
CA ALA A 94 3.39 -28.23 -13.01
C ALA A 94 1.92 -28.28 -13.44
N LEU A 95 1.15 -27.22 -13.20
CA LEU A 95 -0.21 -27.01 -13.71
C LEU A 95 -0.22 -26.94 -15.23
N GLY A 96 0.73 -26.25 -15.87
CA GLY A 96 0.90 -26.21 -17.32
C GLY A 96 1.23 -27.58 -17.92
N LYS A 97 2.11 -28.36 -17.27
CA LYS A 97 2.35 -29.77 -17.65
C LYS A 97 1.12 -30.64 -17.48
N SER A 98 0.37 -30.49 -16.39
CA SER A 98 -0.88 -31.22 -16.16
C SER A 98 -1.97 -30.82 -17.16
N GLN A 99 -2.05 -29.54 -17.51
CA GLN A 99 -2.92 -29.02 -18.57
C GLN A 99 -2.53 -29.60 -19.93
N GLN A 100 -1.24 -29.65 -20.25
CA GLN A 100 -0.75 -30.24 -21.50
C GLN A 100 -1.02 -31.76 -21.55
N GLN A 101 -0.80 -32.50 -20.46
CA GLN A 101 -1.19 -33.91 -20.37
C GLN A 101 -2.70 -34.12 -20.50
N LEU A 102 -3.51 -33.22 -19.95
CA LEU A 102 -4.96 -33.24 -20.13
C LEU A 102 -5.34 -32.89 -21.58
N GLN A 103 -4.61 -31.98 -22.23
CA GLN A 103 -4.80 -31.63 -23.64
C GLN A 103 -4.43 -32.79 -24.55
N GLU A 104 -3.29 -33.45 -24.33
CA GLU A 104 -2.88 -34.66 -25.05
C GLU A 104 -3.87 -35.82 -24.82
N ALA A 105 -4.42 -35.96 -23.60
CA ALA A 105 -5.48 -36.91 -23.32
C ALA A 105 -6.82 -36.54 -23.99
N LEU A 106 -7.14 -35.24 -24.11
CA LEU A 106 -8.31 -34.73 -24.84
C LEU A 106 -8.17 -34.91 -26.35
N ASP A 107 -6.99 -34.65 -26.93
CA ASP A 107 -6.70 -34.85 -28.36
C ASP A 107 -6.72 -36.35 -28.71
N ALA A 108 -6.16 -37.21 -27.83
CA ALA A 108 -6.25 -38.66 -27.97
C ALA A 108 -7.70 -39.16 -27.83
N LEU A 109 -8.47 -38.59 -26.90
CA LEU A 109 -9.90 -38.87 -26.77
C LEU A 109 -10.66 -38.39 -28.02
N GLN A 110 -10.39 -37.18 -28.51
CA GLN A 110 -11.01 -36.59 -29.70
C GLN A 110 -10.71 -37.44 -30.94
N THR A 111 -9.48 -37.92 -31.11
CA THR A 111 -9.11 -38.83 -32.20
C THR A 111 -9.90 -40.15 -32.11
N LYS A 112 -10.01 -40.71 -30.91
CA LYS A 112 -10.77 -41.94 -30.62
C LYS A 112 -12.29 -41.74 -30.72
N VAL A 113 -12.74 -40.49 -30.62
CA VAL A 113 -14.12 -40.03 -30.76
C VAL A 113 -14.46 -39.74 -32.22
N LEU A 114 -13.52 -39.25 -33.03
CA LEU A 114 -13.69 -39.12 -34.49
C LEU A 114 -13.77 -40.51 -35.15
N ASP A 115 -13.05 -41.51 -34.62
CA ASP A 115 -13.21 -42.94 -34.98
C ASP A 115 -14.58 -43.53 -34.53
N LEU A 116 -15.28 -42.86 -33.59
CA LEU A 116 -16.65 -43.15 -33.20
C LEU A 116 -17.69 -42.28 -33.95
N ASP A 117 -17.32 -41.13 -34.50
CA ASP A 117 -18.22 -40.17 -35.17
C ASP A 117 -18.81 -40.76 -36.45
N ASP A 118 -18.01 -41.56 -37.18
CA ASP A 118 -18.46 -42.38 -38.33
C ASP A 118 -19.49 -43.48 -37.94
N LYS A 119 -19.79 -43.65 -36.63
CA LYS A 119 -20.69 -44.70 -36.12
C LYS A 119 -21.76 -44.22 -35.13
N ARG A 120 -21.53 -43.17 -34.33
CA ARG A 120 -22.42 -42.71 -33.23
C ARG A 120 -22.29 -41.19 -32.90
N PRO A 121 -22.68 -40.28 -33.80
CA PRO A 121 -22.57 -38.82 -33.57
C PRO A 121 -23.31 -38.32 -32.32
N ASN A 122 -24.39 -39.00 -31.91
CA ASN A 122 -25.18 -38.62 -30.72
C ASN A 122 -24.43 -38.80 -29.39
N ASP A 123 -23.50 -39.75 -29.29
CA ASP A 123 -22.73 -39.97 -28.06
C ASP A 123 -21.60 -38.92 -27.94
N TRP A 124 -21.06 -38.43 -29.06
CA TRP A 124 -20.09 -37.33 -29.06
C TRP A 124 -20.69 -36.03 -28.54
N MET A 125 -21.85 -35.61 -29.05
CA MET A 125 -22.46 -34.33 -28.65
C MET A 125 -22.81 -34.30 -27.15
N LEU A 126 -23.09 -35.46 -26.54
CA LEU A 126 -23.29 -35.56 -25.10
C LEU A 126 -21.99 -35.40 -24.31
N ALA A 127 -20.88 -35.96 -24.80
CA ALA A 127 -19.55 -35.78 -24.21
C ALA A 127 -19.06 -34.33 -24.34
N GLU A 128 -19.29 -33.68 -25.49
CA GLU A 128 -19.03 -32.24 -25.70
C GLU A 128 -19.86 -31.38 -24.73
N SER A 129 -21.13 -31.74 -24.49
CA SER A 129 -21.98 -31.05 -23.51
C SER A 129 -21.41 -31.15 -22.09
N GLU A 130 -20.90 -32.32 -21.69
CA GLU A 130 -20.25 -32.52 -20.40
C GLU A 130 -18.93 -31.73 -20.29
N TYR A 131 -18.13 -31.69 -21.35
CA TYR A 131 -16.90 -30.90 -21.40
C TYR A 131 -17.18 -29.40 -21.20
N LEU A 132 -18.21 -28.87 -21.89
CA LEU A 132 -18.67 -27.49 -21.73
C LEU A 132 -19.14 -27.20 -20.30
N VAL A 133 -19.87 -28.11 -19.65
CA VAL A 133 -20.31 -27.97 -18.25
C VAL A 133 -19.12 -28.00 -17.28
N ARG A 134 -18.13 -28.89 -17.47
CA ARG A 134 -16.90 -28.90 -16.67
C ARG A 134 -16.07 -27.63 -16.87
N MET A 135 -16.00 -27.11 -18.10
CA MET A 135 -15.31 -25.85 -18.39
C MET A 135 -16.04 -24.66 -17.75
N ALA A 136 -17.38 -24.65 -17.75
CA ALA A 136 -18.17 -23.65 -17.04
C ALA A 136 -17.85 -23.67 -15.54
N GLY A 137 -17.68 -24.86 -14.95
CA GLY A 137 -17.33 -25.02 -13.55
C GLY A 137 -15.95 -24.43 -13.25
N ARG A 138 -14.95 -24.74 -14.09
CA ARG A 138 -13.61 -24.15 -13.99
C ARG A 138 -13.64 -22.62 -14.08
N LYS A 139 -14.38 -22.05 -15.04
CA LYS A 139 -14.56 -20.59 -15.17
C LYS A 139 -15.20 -19.97 -13.93
N LEU A 140 -16.16 -20.65 -13.31
CA LEU A 140 -16.82 -20.18 -12.10
C LEU A 140 -15.92 -20.27 -10.85
N TRP A 141 -15.29 -21.43 -10.60
CA TRP A 141 -14.60 -21.71 -9.33
C TRP A 141 -13.14 -21.28 -9.29
N LEU A 142 -12.49 -21.09 -10.44
CA LEU A 142 -11.08 -20.67 -10.52
C LEU A 142 -10.91 -19.21 -10.95
N GLU A 143 -11.77 -18.74 -11.87
CA GLU A 143 -11.68 -17.40 -12.46
C GLU A 143 -12.80 -16.46 -11.98
N HIS A 144 -13.76 -16.97 -11.21
CA HIS A 144 -14.96 -16.25 -10.78
C HIS A 144 -15.72 -15.58 -11.95
N ASP A 145 -15.66 -16.19 -13.14
CA ASP A 145 -16.27 -15.66 -14.36
C ASP A 145 -17.66 -16.29 -14.59
N ILE A 146 -18.65 -15.64 -13.97
CA ILE A 146 -20.07 -15.97 -14.10
C ILE A 146 -20.53 -15.87 -15.57
N VAL A 147 -19.98 -14.95 -16.37
CA VAL A 147 -20.45 -14.69 -17.74
C VAL A 147 -20.00 -15.79 -18.69
N SER A 148 -18.73 -16.19 -18.64
CA SER A 148 -18.24 -17.35 -19.38
C SER A 148 -18.91 -18.64 -18.91
N ALA A 149 -19.11 -18.82 -17.60
CA ALA A 149 -19.82 -19.99 -17.07
C ALA A 149 -21.25 -20.10 -17.62
N ILE A 150 -22.05 -19.03 -17.56
CA ILE A 150 -23.41 -19.00 -18.15
C ILE A 150 -23.38 -19.31 -19.65
N THR A 151 -22.40 -18.75 -20.38
CA THR A 151 -22.27 -18.94 -21.84
C THR A 151 -21.94 -20.40 -22.18
N LEU A 152 -21.03 -21.03 -21.44
CA LEU A 152 -20.65 -22.43 -21.61
C LEU A 152 -21.80 -23.39 -21.26
N LEU A 153 -22.55 -23.13 -20.18
CA LEU A 153 -23.77 -23.89 -19.86
C LEU A 153 -24.86 -23.73 -20.94
N GLY A 154 -25.02 -22.52 -21.49
CA GLY A 154 -25.95 -22.28 -22.60
C GLY A 154 -25.56 -23.04 -23.88
N ASN A 155 -24.27 -23.06 -24.20
CA ASN A 155 -23.74 -23.85 -25.31
C ASN A 155 -23.98 -25.36 -25.09
N ALA A 156 -23.84 -25.85 -23.86
CA ALA A 156 -24.16 -27.23 -23.51
C ALA A 156 -25.65 -27.55 -23.71
N ASP A 157 -26.58 -26.64 -23.34
CA ASP A 157 -28.02 -26.87 -23.58
C ASP A 157 -28.34 -26.94 -25.08
N GLU A 158 -27.75 -26.08 -25.92
CA GLU A 158 -27.95 -26.15 -27.37
C GLU A 158 -27.37 -27.44 -27.98
N ARG A 159 -26.25 -27.98 -27.46
CA ARG A 159 -25.73 -29.31 -27.85
C ARG A 159 -26.69 -30.43 -27.47
N ILE A 160 -27.21 -30.45 -26.24
CA ILE A 160 -28.18 -31.48 -25.78
C ILE A 160 -29.51 -31.35 -26.53
N LYS A 161 -29.98 -30.13 -26.79
CA LYS A 161 -31.20 -29.84 -27.56
C LYS A 161 -31.12 -30.39 -28.98
N ALA A 162 -29.97 -30.24 -29.65
CA ALA A 162 -29.77 -30.73 -31.01
C ALA A 162 -29.83 -32.27 -31.13
N LEU A 163 -29.64 -33.02 -30.04
CA LEU A 163 -29.84 -34.48 -30.01
C LEU A 163 -31.30 -34.91 -30.17
N ASN A 164 -32.27 -34.02 -29.90
CA ASN A 164 -33.71 -34.30 -29.96
C ASN A 164 -34.17 -35.55 -29.18
N ASP A 165 -33.45 -35.94 -28.12
CA ASP A 165 -33.72 -37.11 -27.28
C ASP A 165 -34.55 -36.72 -26.03
N PRO A 166 -35.83 -37.16 -25.91
CA PRO A 166 -36.67 -36.84 -24.75
C PRO A 166 -36.13 -37.35 -23.41
N SER A 167 -35.28 -38.38 -23.40
CA SER A 167 -34.67 -38.90 -22.17
C SER A 167 -33.70 -37.90 -21.51
N LEU A 168 -33.20 -36.92 -22.28
CA LEU A 168 -32.28 -35.88 -21.80
C LEU A 168 -33.00 -34.64 -21.23
N MET A 169 -34.34 -34.59 -21.28
CA MET A 169 -35.13 -33.49 -20.73
C MET A 169 -34.86 -33.18 -19.23
N PRO A 170 -34.61 -34.16 -18.33
CA PRO A 170 -34.18 -33.88 -16.97
C PRO A 170 -32.85 -33.12 -16.89
N ILE A 171 -31.90 -33.41 -17.79
CA ILE A 171 -30.60 -32.73 -17.85
C ILE A 171 -30.78 -31.30 -18.36
N ARG A 172 -31.59 -31.09 -19.41
CA ARG A 172 -31.93 -29.73 -19.91
C ARG A 172 -32.61 -28.88 -18.84
N LYS A 173 -33.46 -29.49 -18.01
CA LYS A 173 -34.05 -28.83 -16.85
C LYS A 173 -32.98 -28.44 -15.82
N ALA A 174 -32.05 -29.33 -15.50
CA ALA A 174 -30.93 -29.02 -14.60
C ALA A 174 -30.05 -27.87 -15.14
N LEU A 175 -29.76 -27.84 -16.45
CA LEU A 175 -29.05 -26.74 -17.10
C LEU A 175 -29.79 -25.42 -16.95
N ALA A 176 -31.10 -25.40 -17.21
CA ALA A 176 -31.92 -24.21 -17.02
C ALA A 176 -31.92 -23.72 -15.55
N GLU A 177 -31.96 -24.64 -14.58
CA GLU A 177 -31.86 -24.32 -13.15
C GLU A 177 -30.46 -23.77 -12.77
N ASP A 178 -29.37 -24.39 -13.23
CA ASP A 178 -27.99 -23.94 -12.98
C ASP A 178 -27.73 -22.56 -13.63
N ILE A 179 -28.15 -22.36 -14.89
CA ILE A 179 -28.09 -21.07 -15.60
C ILE A 179 -28.90 -19.99 -14.90
N ALA A 180 -30.13 -20.32 -14.45
CA ALA A 180 -30.97 -19.37 -13.72
C ALA A 180 -30.35 -18.97 -12.38
N LYS A 181 -29.75 -19.94 -11.65
CA LYS A 181 -29.02 -19.70 -10.41
C LYS A 181 -27.87 -18.71 -10.65
N LEU A 182 -27.01 -18.95 -11.64
CA LEU A 182 -25.91 -18.05 -11.97
C LEU A 182 -26.37 -16.65 -12.45
N LYS A 183 -27.45 -16.58 -13.23
CA LYS A 183 -28.03 -15.29 -13.67
C LYS A 183 -28.60 -14.47 -12.51
N GLY A 184 -29.03 -15.11 -11.43
CA GLY A 184 -29.51 -14.44 -10.22
C GLY A 184 -28.43 -14.07 -9.20
N MET A 185 -27.16 -14.41 -9.44
CA MET A 185 -26.07 -14.06 -8.53
C MET A 185 -25.70 -12.57 -8.63
N PRO A 186 -25.31 -11.92 -7.52
CA PRO A 186 -24.65 -10.62 -7.55
C PRO A 186 -23.40 -10.63 -8.43
N ARG A 187 -23.03 -9.46 -8.96
CA ARG A 187 -21.80 -9.27 -9.73
C ARG A 187 -20.99 -8.15 -9.11
N VAL A 188 -19.70 -8.38 -8.91
CA VAL A 188 -18.74 -7.34 -8.55
C VAL A 188 -18.48 -6.48 -9.78
N ASP A 189 -18.63 -5.16 -9.66
CA ASP A 189 -18.19 -4.20 -10.68
C ASP A 189 -16.66 -4.02 -10.58
N ARG A 190 -15.91 -5.05 -11.01
CA ARG A 190 -14.45 -5.11 -10.86
C ARG A 190 -13.78 -3.95 -11.61
N GLU A 191 -14.28 -3.62 -12.79
CA GLU A 191 -13.79 -2.52 -13.63
C GLU A 191 -14.09 -1.17 -12.98
N GLY A 192 -15.32 -0.91 -12.53
CA GLY A 192 -15.68 0.36 -11.89
C GLY A 192 -14.96 0.57 -10.55
N LEU A 193 -14.79 -0.48 -9.74
CA LEU A 193 -14.03 -0.40 -8.48
C LEU A 193 -12.53 -0.15 -8.72
N THR A 194 -11.92 -0.82 -9.68
CA THR A 194 -10.49 -0.62 -9.99
C THR A 194 -10.23 0.76 -10.60
N LEU A 195 -11.11 1.26 -11.46
CA LEU A 195 -11.05 2.64 -11.98
C LEU A 195 -11.21 3.70 -10.89
N LYS A 196 -12.15 3.53 -9.94
CA LYS A 196 -12.29 4.42 -8.77
C LYS A 196 -10.99 4.46 -7.95
N LEU A 197 -10.42 3.30 -7.64
CA LEU A 197 -9.16 3.19 -6.87
C LEU A 197 -7.96 3.80 -7.60
N ALA A 198 -7.89 3.66 -8.92
CA ALA A 198 -6.84 4.29 -9.74
C ALA A 198 -6.97 5.82 -9.72
N ALA A 199 -8.18 6.35 -9.95
CA ALA A 199 -8.43 7.79 -9.90
C ALA A 199 -8.17 8.42 -8.52
N LEU A 200 -8.37 7.68 -7.42
CA LEU A 200 -7.94 8.10 -6.08
C LEU A 200 -6.41 8.05 -5.93
N SER A 201 -5.74 7.03 -6.49
CA SER A 201 -4.28 6.91 -6.46
C SER A 201 -3.58 8.08 -7.16
N ASP A 202 -4.12 8.57 -8.27
CA ASP A 202 -3.58 9.73 -8.98
C ASP A 202 -3.71 11.04 -8.18
N GLN A 203 -4.75 11.15 -7.34
CA GLN A 203 -4.97 12.32 -6.47
C GLN A 203 -4.02 12.40 -5.27
N ILE A 204 -3.32 11.31 -4.92
CA ILE A 204 -2.41 11.25 -3.76
C ILE A 204 -1.30 12.28 -3.85
N GLU A 205 -0.83 12.63 -5.04
CA GLU A 205 0.26 13.61 -5.22
C GLU A 205 -0.17 15.05 -4.88
N LEU A 206 -1.47 15.34 -5.01
CA LEU A 206 -2.04 16.68 -4.81
C LEU A 206 -2.43 16.95 -3.35
N LEU A 207 -2.49 15.93 -2.50
CA LEU A 207 -2.90 16.10 -1.10
C LEU A 207 -1.85 16.88 -0.30
N PRO A 208 -2.22 17.94 0.45
CA PRO A 208 -1.32 18.59 1.38
C PRO A 208 -1.08 17.73 2.62
N LEU A 209 0.15 17.74 3.11
CA LEU A 209 0.53 17.10 4.35
C LEU A 209 0.14 17.97 5.54
N SER A 210 -0.12 17.36 6.70
CA SER A 210 -0.39 18.07 7.94
C SER A 210 0.80 18.94 8.30
N THR A 211 0.69 20.25 8.06
CA THR A 211 1.67 21.21 8.57
C THR A 211 1.48 21.36 10.08
N VAL A 212 2.58 21.39 10.83
CA VAL A 212 2.51 21.68 12.26
C VAL A 212 2.01 23.12 12.41
N SER A 213 0.76 23.28 12.85
CA SER A 213 0.18 24.57 13.20
C SER A 213 1.02 25.20 14.30
N MET A 214 1.95 26.07 13.90
CA MET A 214 2.75 26.86 14.83
C MET A 214 1.74 27.69 15.63
N PRO A 215 1.59 27.50 16.96
CA PRO A 215 0.60 28.25 17.71
C PRO A 215 0.90 29.73 17.54
N GLU A 216 -0.10 30.48 17.08
CA GLU A 216 0.03 31.93 16.91
C GLU A 216 0.61 32.52 18.18
N ALA A 217 1.66 33.32 18.04
CA ALA A 217 2.26 33.99 19.17
C ALA A 217 1.17 34.85 19.82
N LYS A 218 0.68 34.41 21.01
CA LYS A 218 -0.35 35.13 21.77
C LYS A 218 0.05 36.60 21.80
N SER A 219 -0.82 37.45 21.26
CA SER A 219 -0.57 38.87 21.09
C SER A 219 -0.01 39.43 22.39
N GLU A 220 1.15 40.09 22.32
CA GLU A 220 1.73 40.71 23.51
C GLU A 220 0.69 41.64 24.14
N PRO A 221 0.49 41.60 25.47
CA PRO A 221 -0.47 42.48 26.11
C PRO A 221 -0.11 43.92 25.80
N ASP A 222 -1.11 44.78 25.55
CA ASP A 222 -0.85 46.18 25.21
C ASP A 222 -0.15 46.90 26.37
N GLN A 223 1.17 47.02 26.26
CA GLN A 223 2.03 47.68 27.24
C GLN A 223 2.24 49.17 26.92
N THR A 224 1.25 49.84 26.32
CA THR A 224 1.26 51.30 26.23
C THR A 224 1.32 51.94 27.61
N VAL A 225 2.14 53.00 27.71
CA VAL A 225 2.45 53.71 28.96
C VAL A 225 1.52 54.92 29.04
N SER A 226 0.82 55.11 30.16
CA SER A 226 -0.12 56.25 30.29
C SER A 226 0.68 57.54 30.47
N THR A 227 0.28 58.61 29.76
CA THR A 227 0.83 59.96 29.93
C THR A 227 0.28 60.68 31.17
N ASN A 228 -0.60 60.03 31.95
CA ASN A 228 -1.14 60.56 33.20
C ASN A 228 -0.08 60.52 34.34
N PRO A 229 0.23 61.66 35.00
CA PRO A 229 1.18 61.70 36.12
C PRO A 229 0.80 60.81 37.31
N ASP A 230 -0.49 60.61 37.55
CA ASP A 230 -0.98 59.82 38.70
C ASP A 230 -0.72 58.30 38.55
N GLU A 231 -0.43 57.83 37.34
CA GLU A 231 -0.20 56.40 37.04
C GLU A 231 1.27 55.97 37.15
N TRP A 232 2.15 56.81 37.72
CA TRP A 232 3.59 56.55 37.81
C TRP A 232 3.96 55.17 38.39
N GLN A 233 3.22 54.67 39.39
CA GLN A 233 3.44 53.35 40.00
C GLN A 233 3.09 52.20 39.02
N SER A 234 2.04 52.36 38.21
CA SER A 234 1.64 51.42 37.16
C SER A 234 2.68 51.41 36.04
N ASN A 235 3.10 52.59 35.60
CA ASN A 235 4.12 52.77 34.57
C ASN A 235 5.48 52.19 34.99
N LEU A 236 5.89 52.35 36.26
CA LEU A 236 7.14 51.75 36.76
C LEU A 236 7.06 50.20 36.76
N LYS A 237 5.92 49.63 37.14
CA LYS A 237 5.70 48.17 37.10
C LYS A 237 5.74 47.62 35.66
N LYS A 238 5.11 48.31 34.70
CA LYS A 238 5.19 47.98 33.26
C LYS A 238 6.64 47.98 32.75
N ASN A 239 7.42 49.01 33.10
CA ASN A 239 8.83 49.11 32.69
C ASN A 239 9.73 48.03 33.34
N TRP A 240 9.50 47.68 34.60
CA TRP A 240 10.24 46.59 35.26
C TRP A 240 10.02 45.25 34.56
N VAL A 241 8.77 44.96 34.16
CA VAL A 241 8.43 43.75 33.38
C VAL A 241 9.16 43.75 32.04
N LYS A 242 9.09 44.83 31.23
CA LYS A 242 9.86 44.95 29.97
C LYS A 242 11.36 44.74 30.15
N PHE A 243 11.94 45.31 31.20
CA PHE A 243 13.37 45.14 31.47
C PHE A 243 13.72 43.66 31.73
N THR A 244 12.90 42.95 32.51
CA THR A 244 13.12 41.51 32.75
C THR A 244 12.86 40.64 31.51
N GLU A 245 11.87 40.97 30.68
CA GLU A 245 11.55 40.27 29.44
C GLU A 245 12.72 40.34 28.43
N ASN A 246 13.41 41.48 28.34
CA ASN A 246 14.57 41.67 27.46
C ASN A 246 15.81 40.83 27.83
N PHE A 247 15.92 40.33 29.07
CA PHE A 247 17.06 39.52 29.52
C PHE A 247 16.73 38.04 29.75
N ILE A 248 15.47 37.70 30.06
CA ILE A 248 15.04 36.31 30.32
C ILE A 248 13.69 36.05 29.64
N THR A 249 13.71 35.68 28.36
CA THR A 249 12.52 35.23 27.63
C THR A 249 12.23 33.75 27.91
N ILE A 250 11.34 33.47 28.87
CA ILE A 250 10.84 32.11 29.12
C ILE A 250 9.79 31.74 28.05
N ARG A 251 10.24 31.37 26.85
CA ARG A 251 9.38 30.75 25.84
C ARG A 251 9.08 29.30 26.23
N ARG A 252 7.96 29.08 26.91
CA ARG A 252 7.42 27.74 27.14
C ARG A 252 6.90 27.17 25.81
N ARG A 253 7.54 26.12 25.31
CA ARG A 253 7.14 25.43 24.08
C ARG A 253 6.22 24.27 24.42
N ASP A 254 5.01 24.62 24.84
CA ASP A 254 3.98 23.66 25.23
C ASP A 254 3.24 23.18 23.98
N GLY A 255 3.89 22.27 23.25
CA GLY A 255 3.37 21.60 22.06
C GLY A 255 4.35 20.52 21.61
N ALA A 256 3.84 19.32 21.33
CA ALA A 256 4.65 18.25 20.77
C ALA A 256 5.21 18.76 19.43
N VAL A 257 6.53 18.93 19.38
CA VAL A 257 7.23 19.31 18.15
C VAL A 257 7.40 18.04 17.33
N GLU A 258 6.30 17.57 16.75
CA GLU A 258 6.34 16.62 15.65
C GLU A 258 7.32 17.20 14.62
N ALA A 259 8.41 16.48 14.34
CA ALA A 259 9.41 17.00 13.42
C ALA A 259 8.76 17.13 12.04
N LEU A 260 8.90 18.29 11.39
CA LEU A 260 8.49 18.46 10.00
C LEU A 260 9.11 17.33 9.17
N LEU A 261 8.28 16.60 8.43
CA LEU A 261 8.73 15.47 7.63
C LEU A 261 9.81 15.95 6.65
N SER A 262 10.88 15.17 6.52
CA SER A 262 11.88 15.43 5.49
C SER A 262 11.27 15.12 4.11
N PRO A 263 11.70 15.79 3.02
CA PRO A 263 11.15 15.56 1.68
C PRO A 263 11.18 14.08 1.22
N GLN A 264 12.14 13.29 1.73
CA GLN A 264 12.20 11.86 1.47
C GLN A 264 11.06 11.10 2.18
N GLN A 265 10.74 11.44 3.42
CA GLN A 265 9.62 10.86 4.17
C GLN A 265 8.26 11.20 3.54
N GLU A 266 8.11 12.40 2.98
CA GLU A 266 6.91 12.78 2.22
C GLU A 266 6.67 11.88 1.01
N ILE A 267 7.71 11.65 0.20
CA ILE A 267 7.65 10.74 -0.95
C ILE A 267 7.31 9.32 -0.48
N PHE A 268 8.00 8.80 0.53
CA PHE A 268 7.72 7.46 1.07
C PHE A 268 6.26 7.32 1.53
N LEU A 269 5.69 8.33 2.18
CA LEU A 269 4.29 8.29 2.63
C LEU A 269 3.30 8.22 1.45
N ARG A 270 3.52 9.03 0.40
CA ARG A 270 2.69 9.03 -0.82
C ARG A 270 2.78 7.69 -1.56
N GLU A 271 3.99 7.16 -1.76
CA GLU A 271 4.20 5.86 -2.42
C GLU A 271 3.63 4.69 -1.60
N ASN A 272 3.70 4.75 -0.27
CA ASN A 272 3.05 3.79 0.61
C ASN A 272 1.52 3.84 0.44
N LEU A 273 0.92 5.03 0.38
CA LEU A 273 -0.52 5.20 0.18
C LEU A 273 -0.96 4.67 -1.20
N LYS A 274 -0.23 5.00 -2.28
CA LYS A 274 -0.44 4.43 -3.62
C LYS A 274 -0.36 2.90 -3.60
N THR A 275 0.65 2.35 -2.91
CA THR A 275 0.81 0.89 -2.75
C THR A 275 -0.39 0.25 -2.05
N LYS A 276 -1.04 0.94 -1.10
CA LYS A 276 -2.27 0.43 -0.46
C LYS A 276 -3.46 0.43 -1.41
N LEU A 277 -3.62 1.45 -2.24
CA LEU A 277 -4.70 1.46 -3.25
C LEU A 277 -4.44 0.42 -4.34
N LEU A 278 -3.18 0.18 -4.74
CA LEU A 278 -2.81 -0.91 -5.64
C LEU A 278 -3.11 -2.30 -5.04
N GLN A 279 -2.83 -2.50 -3.75
CA GLN A 279 -3.19 -3.72 -3.02
C GLN A 279 -4.70 -3.93 -2.96
N ALA A 280 -5.48 -2.85 -2.77
CA ALA A 280 -6.94 -2.91 -2.86
C ALA A 280 -7.42 -3.26 -4.29
N GLN A 281 -6.82 -2.70 -5.36
CA GLN A 281 -7.16 -3.05 -6.74
C GLN A 281 -6.90 -4.53 -7.04
N LEU A 282 -5.77 -5.07 -6.61
CA LEU A 282 -5.46 -6.49 -6.76
C LEU A 282 -6.43 -7.38 -5.96
N ALA A 283 -6.84 -6.94 -4.77
CA ALA A 283 -7.82 -7.63 -3.96
C ALA A 283 -9.21 -7.66 -4.61
N VAL A 284 -9.63 -6.60 -5.31
CA VAL A 284 -10.86 -6.59 -6.13
C VAL A 284 -10.81 -7.65 -7.23
N TYR A 285 -9.72 -7.72 -8.00
CA TYR A 285 -9.56 -8.74 -9.07
C TYR A 285 -9.56 -10.18 -8.55
N ARG A 286 -9.09 -10.40 -7.32
CA ARG A 286 -9.00 -11.74 -6.69
C ARG A 286 -10.16 -12.04 -5.73
N GLU A 287 -11.14 -11.14 -5.61
CA GLU A 287 -12.26 -11.22 -4.67
C GLU A 287 -11.84 -11.47 -3.21
N GLN A 288 -10.77 -10.80 -2.78
CA GLN A 288 -10.18 -10.97 -1.44
C GLN A 288 -10.69 -9.89 -0.48
N GLN A 289 -11.95 -10.01 -0.01
CA GLN A 289 -12.61 -8.99 0.82
C GLN A 289 -11.77 -8.53 2.02
N SER A 290 -11.13 -9.47 2.74
CA SER A 290 -10.31 -9.17 3.92
C SER A 290 -9.08 -8.31 3.58
N LEU A 291 -8.38 -8.61 2.47
CA LEU A 291 -7.21 -7.83 2.03
C LEU A 291 -7.62 -6.47 1.47
N TYR A 292 -8.76 -6.40 0.80
CA TYR A 292 -9.35 -5.16 0.30
C TYR A 292 -9.65 -4.18 1.45
N VAL A 293 -10.41 -4.63 2.45
CA VAL A 293 -10.76 -3.83 3.63
C VAL A 293 -9.51 -3.42 4.42
N ASP A 294 -8.59 -4.34 4.73
CA ASP A 294 -7.34 -4.03 5.44
C ASP A 294 -6.46 -2.99 4.71
N SER A 295 -6.41 -3.07 3.37
CA SER A 295 -5.66 -2.10 2.56
C SER A 295 -6.28 -0.71 2.61
N LEU A 296 -7.61 -0.61 2.52
CA LEU A 296 -8.35 0.64 2.62
C LEU A 296 -8.28 1.25 4.04
N GLU A 297 -8.41 0.45 5.09
CA GLU A 297 -8.26 0.91 6.49
C GLU A 297 -6.85 1.42 6.80
N LYS A 298 -5.81 0.81 6.20
CA LYS A 298 -4.44 1.31 6.31
C LYS A 298 -4.26 2.63 5.57
N ALA A 299 -4.83 2.76 4.37
CA ALA A 299 -4.83 4.00 3.61
C ALA A 299 -5.54 5.14 4.37
N GLN A 300 -6.74 4.85 4.89
CA GLN A 300 -7.54 5.78 5.69
C GLN A 300 -6.79 6.25 6.95
N ARG A 301 -6.16 5.35 7.70
CA ARG A 301 -5.35 5.71 8.87
C ARG A 301 -4.18 6.62 8.53
N TRP A 302 -3.45 6.36 7.44
CA TRP A 302 -2.34 7.20 7.02
C TRP A 302 -2.79 8.57 6.53
N LEU A 303 -3.94 8.65 5.85
CA LEU A 303 -4.58 9.93 5.51
C LEU A 303 -4.91 10.73 6.78
N THR A 304 -5.54 10.11 7.78
CA THR A 304 -5.88 10.79 9.05
C THR A 304 -4.65 11.20 9.86
N GLN A 305 -3.56 10.42 9.82
CA GLN A 305 -2.38 10.66 10.66
C GLN A 305 -1.41 11.71 10.08
N TYR A 306 -1.28 11.80 8.76
CA TYR A 306 -0.18 12.53 8.12
C TYR A 306 -0.61 13.59 7.08
N PHE A 307 -1.85 13.54 6.59
CA PHE A 307 -2.38 14.50 5.63
C PHE A 307 -3.34 15.49 6.30
N ASP A 308 -3.36 16.72 5.78
CA ASP A 308 -4.15 17.81 6.34
C ASP A 308 -5.64 17.45 6.33
N ALA A 309 -6.21 17.22 7.52
CA ALA A 309 -7.59 16.77 7.71
C ALA A 309 -8.62 17.89 7.48
N ASP A 310 -8.21 19.16 7.51
CA ASP A 310 -9.08 20.29 7.21
C ASP A 310 -9.13 20.58 5.69
N ASN A 311 -8.23 19.97 4.91
CA ASN A 311 -8.23 20.10 3.46
C ASN A 311 -9.36 19.31 2.78
N SER A 312 -10.10 19.99 1.89
CA SER A 312 -11.24 19.42 1.18
C SER A 312 -10.90 18.22 0.29
N ALA A 313 -9.70 18.15 -0.30
CA ALA A 313 -9.28 17.00 -1.10
C ALA A 313 -8.96 15.79 -0.22
N THR A 314 -8.36 15.99 0.96
CA THR A 314 -8.14 14.93 1.95
C THR A 314 -9.48 14.39 2.46
N GLN A 315 -10.44 15.27 2.78
CA GLN A 315 -11.79 14.87 3.21
C GLN A 315 -12.56 14.11 2.12
N TYR A 316 -12.43 14.54 0.85
CA TYR A 316 -12.99 13.82 -0.29
C TYR A 316 -12.37 12.41 -0.43
N MET A 317 -11.04 12.30 -0.39
CA MET A 317 -10.32 11.02 -0.42
C MET A 317 -10.77 10.09 0.71
N GLN A 318 -10.86 10.59 1.95
CA GLN A 318 -11.34 9.80 3.10
C GLN A 318 -12.78 9.30 2.88
N SER A 319 -13.69 10.16 2.42
CA SER A 319 -15.08 9.82 2.10
C SER A 319 -15.19 8.73 1.03
N GLU A 320 -14.42 8.83 -0.06
CA GLU A 320 -14.44 7.81 -1.12
C GLU A 320 -13.84 6.47 -0.65
N LEU A 321 -12.80 6.48 0.18
CA LEU A 321 -12.26 5.25 0.76
C LEU A 321 -13.23 4.59 1.76
N ASP A 322 -13.97 5.38 2.54
CA ASP A 322 -15.04 4.85 3.43
C ASP A 322 -16.18 4.22 2.63
N LYS A 323 -16.61 4.84 1.52
CA LYS A 323 -17.61 4.25 0.60
C LYS A 323 -17.10 2.94 0.01
N LEU A 324 -15.88 2.93 -0.53
CA LEU A 324 -15.26 1.74 -1.12
C LEU A 324 -15.11 0.61 -0.09
N LYS A 325 -14.73 0.91 1.16
CA LYS A 325 -14.63 -0.08 2.23
C LYS A 325 -15.98 -0.76 2.55
N GLY A 326 -17.10 -0.11 2.25
CA GLY A 326 -18.45 -0.67 2.38
C GLY A 326 -18.88 -1.58 1.21
N GLU A 327 -18.14 -1.62 0.11
CA GLU A 327 -18.46 -2.45 -1.06
C GLU A 327 -18.13 -3.92 -0.80
N GLN A 328 -19.04 -4.81 -1.18
CA GLN A 328 -18.82 -6.26 -1.15
C GLN A 328 -18.25 -6.75 -2.49
N ILE A 329 -17.03 -7.27 -2.44
CA ILE A 329 -16.23 -7.71 -3.58
C ILE A 329 -16.04 -9.23 -3.63
N GLN A 330 -16.71 -9.98 -2.75
CA GLN A 330 -16.61 -11.44 -2.65
C GLN A 330 -18.00 -12.02 -2.38
N PHE A 331 -18.39 -13.04 -3.15
CA PHE A 331 -19.67 -13.75 -3.02
C PHE A 331 -19.46 -15.27 -3.01
N ASP A 332 -20.37 -16.00 -2.35
CA ASP A 332 -20.31 -17.46 -2.29
C ASP A 332 -20.84 -18.09 -3.57
N TYR A 333 -19.96 -18.79 -4.30
CA TYR A 333 -20.29 -19.52 -5.51
C TYR A 333 -20.83 -20.93 -5.21
N PRO A 334 -21.72 -21.48 -6.06
CA PRO A 334 -22.21 -22.85 -5.89
C PRO A 334 -21.10 -23.87 -6.17
N ASP A 335 -20.74 -24.72 -5.20
CA ASP A 335 -19.61 -25.67 -5.31
C ASP A 335 -19.71 -26.70 -6.45
N GLN A 336 -20.93 -26.98 -6.94
CA GLN A 336 -21.18 -27.92 -8.03
C GLN A 336 -22.44 -27.53 -8.82
N PHE A 337 -22.46 -27.83 -10.12
CA PHE A 337 -23.67 -27.78 -10.95
C PHE A 337 -24.47 -29.08 -10.85
N LYS A 338 -25.80 -28.99 -10.76
CA LYS A 338 -26.67 -30.18 -10.77
C LYS A 338 -26.49 -30.98 -12.07
N THR A 339 -26.35 -30.26 -13.17
CA THR A 339 -26.16 -30.83 -14.51
C THR A 339 -24.95 -31.75 -14.59
N GLN A 340 -23.84 -31.37 -13.96
CA GLN A 340 -22.56 -32.08 -14.09
C GLN A 340 -22.70 -33.53 -13.65
N THR A 341 -23.22 -33.76 -12.45
CA THR A 341 -23.46 -35.10 -11.89
C THR A 341 -24.38 -35.95 -12.77
N MET A 342 -25.41 -35.32 -13.38
CA MET A 342 -26.35 -36.02 -14.25
C MET A 342 -25.72 -36.43 -15.59
N LEU A 343 -24.89 -35.57 -16.19
CA LEU A 343 -24.17 -35.89 -17.42
C LEU A 343 -23.11 -36.99 -17.20
N GLU A 344 -22.34 -36.89 -16.11
CA GLU A 344 -21.36 -37.90 -15.73
C GLU A 344 -22.01 -39.29 -15.55
N GLN A 345 -23.18 -39.36 -14.92
CA GLN A 345 -23.96 -40.61 -14.78
C GLN A 345 -24.39 -41.18 -16.14
N VAL A 346 -25.04 -40.37 -17.00
CA VAL A 346 -25.56 -40.86 -18.29
C VAL A 346 -24.43 -41.28 -19.24
N LEU A 347 -23.30 -40.56 -19.25
CA LEU A 347 -22.11 -40.95 -20.01
C LEU A 347 -21.50 -42.25 -19.48
N THR A 348 -21.42 -42.42 -18.16
CA THR A 348 -20.90 -43.65 -17.53
C THR A 348 -21.76 -44.86 -17.89
N GLU A 349 -23.09 -44.75 -17.81
CA GLU A 349 -24.00 -45.84 -18.20
C GLU A 349 -23.91 -46.19 -19.69
N ARG A 350 -23.78 -45.19 -20.56
CA ARG A 350 -23.63 -45.41 -22.02
C ARG A 350 -22.29 -46.10 -22.30
N LEU A 351 -21.20 -45.65 -21.65
CA LEU A 351 -19.89 -46.27 -21.78
C LEU A 351 -19.86 -47.71 -21.27
N GLN A 352 -20.49 -48.00 -20.13
CA GLN A 352 -20.65 -49.38 -19.63
C GLN A 352 -21.45 -50.26 -20.59
N ARG A 353 -22.54 -49.74 -21.17
CA ARG A 353 -23.32 -50.46 -22.21
C ARG A 353 -22.51 -50.72 -23.49
N ILE A 354 -21.60 -49.82 -23.87
CA ILE A 354 -20.66 -50.03 -24.99
C ILE A 354 -19.67 -51.14 -24.65
N LEU A 355 -19.07 -51.12 -23.45
CA LEU A 355 -18.08 -52.11 -23.02
C LEU A 355 -18.67 -53.51 -22.78
N ALA A 356 -19.94 -53.60 -22.40
CA ALA A 356 -20.65 -54.88 -22.21
C ALA A 356 -21.33 -55.43 -23.48
N GLY A 357 -21.31 -54.66 -24.58
CA GLY A 357 -21.94 -55.01 -25.86
C GLY A 357 -20.98 -55.45 -26.97
N ASN A 358 -19.70 -55.66 -26.63
CA ASN A 358 -18.62 -56.12 -27.53
C ASN A 358 -18.08 -57.48 -27.09
#